data_AF-A0A851TJD6-F1
#
_entry.id   AF-A0A851TJD6-F1
#
_cell.length_a   1.000
_cell.length_b   1.000
_cell.length_c   1.000
_cell.angle_alpha   90.00
_cell.angle_beta   90.00
_cell.angle_gamma   90.00
#
_symmetry.space_group_name_H-M   'P 1'
#
loop_
_entity.id
_entity.type
_entity.pdbx_description
1 polymer ?
#
loop_
_entity_poly.entity_id
_entity_poly.type
_entity_poly.pdbx_seq_one_letter_code
_entity_poly.pdbx_strand_id
1 'polypeptide(L)'
;PAEAEEPGEDAERRARGCRPQYQHTAVRFLAHFVAHPLDGGRHLAYLPSAEWLLDVSHLVAARARVVDPRVASLEGGAVVVGREPGVTSVEVRSPVSDSILGEQMLVVSEEKVTVTELRAQVVSGLSLMVTAEPGHPDVIVAACHGAAALRSPKQEATLSVWLAFSDHTLAPLELYGWQEAVVTVASPDPAVASVRPPGASASRPLLVAEGAGRGVLLQLSLHAPDACRKGRHRASPLATGTAWL
;
A
#
# COMPACT_ATOMS: atom_id res chain seq x y z
N PRO A 1 -39.68 27.55 25.82
CA PRO A 1 -39.58 26.41 24.88
C PRO A 1 -39.13 26.93 23.51
N ALA A 2 -37.83 26.91 23.27
CA ALA A 2 -37.27 27.17 21.95
C ALA A 2 -37.33 25.84 21.19
N GLU A 3 -38.11 25.81 20.12
CA GLU A 3 -38.17 24.67 19.20
C GLU A 3 -36.80 24.57 18.51
N ALA A 4 -36.15 23.42 18.66
CA ALA A 4 -34.94 23.10 17.93
C ALA A 4 -35.32 22.98 16.45
N GLU A 5 -34.76 23.85 15.61
CA GLU A 5 -34.76 23.65 14.18
C GLU A 5 -34.00 22.36 13.88
N GLU A 6 -34.75 21.30 13.57
CA GLU A 6 -34.20 20.07 13.01
C GLU A 6 -33.44 20.44 11.73
N PRO A 7 -32.14 20.09 11.60
CA PRO A 7 -31.40 20.36 10.38
C PRO A 7 -32.08 19.62 9.22
N GLY A 8 -32.58 20.37 8.24
CA GLY A 8 -33.30 19.79 7.10
C GLY A 8 -32.50 18.66 6.44
N GLU A 9 -33.20 17.60 6.02
CA GLU A 9 -32.67 16.37 5.41
C GLU A 9 -31.65 16.62 4.26
N ASP A 10 -31.67 17.80 3.65
CA ASP A 10 -30.68 18.24 2.64
C ASP A 10 -29.28 18.53 3.22
N ALA A 11 -29.15 18.94 4.48
CA ALA A 11 -27.86 19.10 5.16
C ALA A 11 -27.24 17.73 5.50
N GLU A 12 -28.06 16.75 5.86
CA GLU A 12 -27.62 15.38 6.16
C GLU A 12 -27.29 14.60 4.89
N ARG A 13 -27.98 14.88 3.76
CA ARG A 13 -27.58 14.43 2.43
C ARG A 13 -26.26 15.06 1.94
N ARG A 14 -25.99 16.32 2.29
CA ARG A 14 -24.70 16.99 2.02
C ARG A 14 -23.56 16.44 2.88
N ALA A 15 -23.85 15.95 4.09
CA ALA A 15 -22.89 15.23 4.93
C ALA A 15 -22.49 13.85 4.37
N ARG A 16 -23.32 13.26 3.49
CA ARG A 16 -23.01 12.07 2.68
C ARG A 16 -22.33 12.41 1.33
N GLY A 17 -21.67 13.57 1.25
CA GLY A 17 -20.93 14.00 0.08
C GLY A 17 -19.59 13.29 -0.06
N CYS A 18 -19.14 13.07 -1.30
CA CYS A 18 -17.80 12.57 -1.54
C CYS A 18 -16.75 13.61 -1.16
N ARG A 19 -15.87 13.20 -0.25
CA ARG A 19 -14.77 14.00 0.27
C ARG A 19 -13.44 13.40 -0.19
N PRO A 20 -12.39 14.23 -0.33
CA PRO A 20 -11.04 13.73 -0.51
C PRO A 20 -10.67 12.75 0.60
N GLN A 21 -9.87 11.75 0.25
CA GLN A 21 -9.24 10.85 1.21
C GLN A 21 -7.82 11.32 1.48
N TYR A 22 -7.34 11.14 2.71
CA TYR A 22 -5.94 11.36 3.03
C TYR A 22 -5.08 10.22 2.48
N GLN A 23 -3.79 10.48 2.30
CA GLN A 23 -2.87 9.46 1.84
C GLN A 23 -2.64 8.38 2.90
N HIS A 24 -2.39 7.16 2.43
CA HIS A 24 -2.03 6.02 3.26
C HIS A 24 -0.55 5.69 3.02
N THR A 25 0.15 5.26 4.05
CA THR A 25 1.56 4.84 3.95
C THR A 25 1.82 3.58 4.76
N ALA A 26 2.73 2.75 4.28
CA ALA A 26 3.18 1.58 5.02
C ALA A 26 4.21 1.98 6.08
N VAL A 27 4.15 1.34 7.25
CA VAL A 27 5.14 1.48 8.31
C VAL A 27 5.82 0.14 8.53
N ARG A 28 7.14 0.18 8.70
CA ARG A 28 7.95 -0.95 9.14
C ARG A 28 8.71 -0.56 10.39
N PHE A 29 8.82 -1.51 11.31
CA PHE A 29 9.56 -1.36 12.56
C PHE A 29 10.85 -2.13 12.44
N LEU A 30 11.95 -1.39 12.49
CA LEU A 30 13.29 -1.91 12.29
C LEU A 30 14.07 -1.81 13.60
N ALA A 31 14.82 -2.84 13.96
CA ALA A 31 15.61 -2.87 15.19
C ALA A 31 16.97 -3.54 14.99
N HIS A 32 17.97 -3.09 15.75
CA HIS A 32 19.24 -3.78 15.82
C HIS A 32 19.09 -5.07 16.64
N PHE A 33 19.76 -6.13 16.19
CA PHE A 33 19.92 -7.32 17.01
C PHE A 33 21.25 -7.23 17.76
N VAL A 34 21.17 -7.15 19.10
CA VAL A 34 22.32 -6.93 19.97
C VAL A 34 22.38 -7.97 21.08
N ALA A 35 23.59 -8.39 21.43
CA ALA A 35 23.88 -9.24 22.58
C ALA A 35 24.76 -8.51 23.59
N HIS A 36 24.50 -8.73 24.88
CA HIS A 36 25.42 -8.31 25.93
C HIS A 36 26.59 -9.30 25.99
N PRO A 37 27.84 -8.82 26.07
CA PRO A 37 28.99 -9.70 26.15
C PRO A 37 29.01 -10.40 27.52
N LEU A 38 29.49 -11.65 27.53
CA LEU A 38 29.51 -12.50 28.74
C LEU A 38 30.48 -11.99 29.81
N ASP A 39 31.42 -11.15 29.43
CA ASP A 39 32.44 -10.55 30.31
C ASP A 39 31.91 -9.39 31.16
N GLY A 40 30.62 -9.06 31.06
CA GLY A 40 30.01 -7.94 31.79
C GLY A 40 30.44 -6.57 31.26
N GLY A 41 31.08 -6.52 30.08
CA GLY A 41 31.38 -5.29 29.38
C GLY A 41 30.11 -4.51 28.99
N ARG A 42 30.24 -3.19 28.87
CA ARG A 42 29.14 -2.31 28.43
C ARG A 42 28.96 -2.26 26.91
N HIS A 43 29.87 -2.84 26.14
CA HIS A 43 29.85 -2.78 24.69
C HIS A 43 28.87 -3.81 24.13
N LEU A 44 27.80 -3.35 23.47
CA LEU A 44 26.86 -4.22 22.79
C LEU A 44 27.52 -4.87 21.57
N ALA A 45 27.37 -6.18 21.43
CA ALA A 45 27.76 -6.90 20.22
C ALA A 45 26.58 -6.91 19.23
N TYR A 46 26.73 -6.23 18.10
CA TYR A 46 25.73 -6.19 17.04
C TYR A 46 25.89 -7.39 16.12
N LEU A 47 24.78 -8.02 15.73
CA LEU A 47 24.79 -9.20 14.88
C LEU A 47 23.80 -9.00 13.72
N PRO A 48 24.24 -9.10 12.45
CA PRO A 48 25.61 -9.37 12.00
C PRO A 48 26.56 -8.15 12.13
N SER A 49 26.05 -6.91 12.05
CA SER A 49 26.82 -5.70 12.36
C SER A 49 25.90 -4.51 12.70
N ALA A 50 26.49 -3.37 13.10
CA ALA A 50 25.74 -2.19 13.55
C ALA A 50 24.96 -1.47 12.43
N GLU A 51 25.31 -1.72 11.17
CA GLU A 51 24.61 -1.13 10.01
C GLU A 51 23.33 -1.88 9.63
N TRP A 52 23.07 -3.04 10.26
CA TRP A 52 21.94 -3.89 9.91
C TRP A 52 20.79 -3.70 10.89
N LEU A 53 19.62 -3.47 10.32
CA LEU A 53 18.37 -3.48 11.04
C LEU A 53 17.53 -4.67 10.58
N LEU A 54 16.91 -5.35 11.54
CA LEU A 54 15.99 -6.44 11.30
C LEU A 54 14.56 -5.90 11.32
N ASP A 55 13.74 -6.37 10.38
CA ASP A 55 12.30 -6.09 10.39
C ASP A 55 11.62 -6.88 11.51
N VAL A 56 11.28 -6.16 12.58
CA VAL A 56 10.59 -6.69 13.76
C VAL A 56 9.11 -6.32 13.77
N SER A 57 8.56 -5.85 12.65
CA SER A 57 7.16 -5.40 12.56
C SER A 57 6.19 -6.46 13.07
N HIS A 58 6.42 -7.73 12.71
CA HIS A 58 5.58 -8.86 13.14
C HIS A 58 5.58 -9.08 14.68
N LEU A 59 6.61 -8.63 15.39
CA LEU A 59 6.71 -8.74 16.85
C LEU A 59 6.06 -7.56 17.56
N VAL A 60 6.16 -6.36 16.99
CA VAL A 60 5.80 -5.12 17.67
C VAL A 60 4.54 -4.45 17.16
N ALA A 61 3.97 -4.90 16.02
CA ALA A 61 2.79 -4.31 15.41
C ALA A 61 1.61 -4.14 16.38
N ALA A 62 1.35 -5.13 17.24
CA ALA A 62 0.28 -5.09 18.24
C ALA A 62 0.54 -4.07 19.38
N ARG A 63 1.76 -3.54 19.49
CA ARG A 63 2.21 -2.55 20.48
C ARG A 63 2.49 -1.19 19.87
N ALA A 64 2.41 -1.08 18.55
CA ALA A 64 2.53 0.17 17.83
C ALA A 64 1.22 0.95 17.89
N ARG A 65 1.30 2.28 18.04
CA ARG A 65 0.14 3.17 18.02
C ARG A 65 0.51 4.53 17.45
N VAL A 66 -0.48 5.22 16.90
CA VAL A 66 -0.38 6.66 16.62
C VAL A 66 -0.66 7.42 17.92
N VAL A 67 0.15 8.44 18.21
CA VAL A 67 0.04 9.26 19.44
C VAL A 67 -1.24 10.09 19.45
N ASP A 68 -1.47 10.87 18.41
CA ASP A 68 -2.72 11.61 18.22
C ASP A 68 -3.61 10.90 17.16
N PRO A 69 -4.64 10.14 17.60
CA PRO A 69 -5.54 9.41 16.71
C PRO A 69 -6.50 10.30 15.91
N ARG A 70 -6.52 11.62 16.19
CA ARG A 70 -7.27 12.61 15.40
C ARG A 70 -6.53 12.93 14.10
N VAL A 71 -5.20 13.01 14.16
CA VAL A 71 -4.35 13.30 13.00
C VAL A 71 -4.21 12.09 12.07
N ALA A 72 -3.98 10.90 12.63
CA ALA A 72 -3.84 9.66 11.85
C ALA A 72 -4.25 8.41 12.64
N SER A 73 -4.47 7.29 11.96
CA SER A 73 -4.68 5.97 12.58
C SER A 73 -3.72 4.93 12.04
N LEU A 74 -3.41 3.90 12.85
CA LEU A 74 -2.63 2.73 12.44
C LEU A 74 -3.57 1.53 12.25
N GLU A 75 -3.72 1.08 11.01
CA GLU A 75 -4.55 -0.06 10.61
C GLU A 75 -3.71 -1.31 10.41
N GLY A 76 -4.19 -2.44 10.95
CA GLY A 76 -3.49 -3.73 10.87
C GLY A 76 -2.08 -3.74 11.47
N GLY A 77 -1.69 -2.69 12.21
CA GLY A 77 -0.35 -2.50 12.75
C GLY A 77 0.74 -2.20 11.71
N ALA A 78 0.37 -1.92 10.46
CA ALA A 78 1.32 -1.74 9.35
C ALA A 78 0.97 -0.61 8.38
N VAL A 79 -0.24 -0.07 8.41
CA VAL A 79 -0.69 0.99 7.50
C VAL A 79 -1.11 2.21 8.29
N VAL A 80 -0.46 3.35 8.06
CA VAL A 80 -0.86 4.63 8.63
C VAL A 80 -1.81 5.33 7.67
N VAL A 81 -2.96 5.73 8.18
CA VAL A 81 -4.05 6.40 7.47
C VAL A 81 -4.20 7.80 8.02
N GLY A 82 -4.01 8.83 7.19
CA GLY A 82 -4.25 10.22 7.60
C GLY A 82 -5.73 10.51 7.86
N ARG A 83 -6.03 11.45 8.76
CA ARG A 83 -7.40 11.78 9.19
C ARG A 83 -7.67 13.28 9.27
N GLU A 84 -6.72 14.03 9.83
CA GLU A 84 -6.82 15.49 9.94
C GLU A 84 -5.43 16.09 9.72
N PRO A 85 -5.33 17.31 9.17
CA PRO A 85 -4.05 17.97 9.01
C PRO A 85 -3.39 18.21 10.36
N GLY A 86 -2.10 17.89 10.47
CA GLY A 86 -1.38 18.01 11.73
C GLY A 86 -0.11 17.17 11.78
N VAL A 87 0.55 17.23 12.92
CA VAL A 87 1.77 16.48 13.23
C VAL A 87 1.46 15.48 14.32
N THR A 88 1.89 14.23 14.13
CA THR A 88 1.76 13.15 15.12
C THR A 88 2.96 12.21 14.97
N SER A 89 3.01 11.13 15.75
CA SER A 89 4.04 10.11 15.61
C SER A 89 3.45 8.71 15.75
N VAL A 90 4.13 7.73 15.16
CA VAL A 90 3.93 6.31 15.46
C VAL A 90 4.95 5.92 16.52
N GLU A 91 4.46 5.49 17.69
CA GLU A 91 5.26 5.00 18.80
C GLU A 91 5.10 3.48 18.96
N VAL A 92 6.17 2.80 19.33
CA VAL A 92 6.13 1.44 19.89
C VAL A 92 6.46 1.52 21.37
N ARG A 93 5.65 0.89 22.22
CA ARG A 93 5.89 0.88 23.68
C ARG A 93 6.16 -0.51 24.24
N SER A 94 6.99 -0.56 25.27
CA SER A 94 7.27 -1.78 26.02
C SER A 94 6.02 -2.23 26.77
N PRO A 95 5.58 -3.50 26.64
CA PRO A 95 4.42 -4.00 27.38
C PRO A 95 4.68 -4.13 28.89
N VAL A 96 5.95 -4.08 29.32
CA VAL A 96 6.33 -4.24 30.72
C VAL A 96 6.53 -2.90 31.42
N SER A 97 7.28 -1.98 30.80
CA SER A 97 7.67 -0.71 31.40
C SER A 97 6.89 0.51 30.86
N ASP A 98 6.04 0.33 29.84
CA ASP A 98 5.38 1.40 29.09
C ASP A 98 6.34 2.46 28.49
N SER A 99 7.63 2.15 28.46
CA SER A 99 8.65 3.02 27.87
C SER A 99 8.57 2.99 26.35
N ILE A 100 8.82 4.14 25.71
CA ILE A 100 8.89 4.24 24.25
C ILE A 100 10.15 3.52 23.77
N LEU A 101 9.97 2.49 22.94
CA LEU A 101 11.03 1.69 22.33
C LEU A 101 11.48 2.28 20.99
N GLY A 102 10.59 2.97 20.30
CA GLY A 102 10.86 3.65 19.04
C GLY A 102 9.73 4.61 18.70
N GLU A 103 10.06 5.70 18.03
CA GLU A 103 9.12 6.73 17.63
C GLU A 103 9.50 7.27 16.26
N GLN A 104 8.52 7.44 15.38
CA GLN A 104 8.67 8.11 14.10
C GLN A 104 7.59 9.17 13.92
N MET A 105 8.01 10.43 13.83
CA MET A 105 7.12 11.56 13.53
C MET A 105 6.61 11.48 12.08
N LEU A 106 5.36 11.86 11.88
CA LEU A 106 4.71 11.98 10.58
C LEU A 106 3.81 13.22 10.52
N VAL A 107 3.62 13.74 9.31
CA VAL A 107 2.82 14.93 9.05
C VAL A 107 1.72 14.57 8.07
N VAL A 108 0.49 14.93 8.42
CA VAL A 108 -0.65 14.90 7.51
C VAL A 108 -0.84 16.31 6.96
N SER A 109 -0.62 16.48 5.66
CA SER A 109 -0.76 17.78 5.00
C SER A 109 -2.22 18.12 4.74
N GLU A 110 -2.55 19.41 4.72
CA GLU A 110 -3.83 19.93 4.20
C GLU A 110 -3.81 20.12 2.67
N GLU A 111 -2.62 20.06 2.06
CA GLU A 111 -2.45 20.23 0.62
C GLU A 111 -3.13 19.09 -0.13
N LYS A 112 -3.98 19.46 -1.09
CA LYS A 112 -4.73 18.50 -1.90
C LYS A 112 -3.87 18.02 -3.05
N VAL A 113 -3.71 16.71 -3.11
CA VAL A 113 -3.05 16.03 -4.22
C VAL A 113 -4.05 15.25 -5.03
N THR A 114 -3.77 15.08 -6.32
CA THR A 114 -4.57 14.26 -7.22
C THR A 114 -3.77 13.03 -7.65
N VAL A 115 -4.47 11.94 -7.96
CA VAL A 115 -3.83 10.80 -8.63
C VAL A 115 -3.60 11.19 -10.09
N THR A 116 -2.35 11.20 -10.52
CA THR A 116 -1.94 11.64 -11.86
C THR A 116 -1.92 10.47 -12.84
N GLU A 117 -1.41 9.32 -12.40
CA GLU A 117 -1.30 8.11 -13.22
C GLU A 117 -1.41 6.83 -12.38
N LEU A 118 -1.74 5.72 -13.04
CA LEU A 118 -1.62 4.38 -12.47
C LEU A 118 -0.38 3.71 -13.06
N ARG A 119 0.55 3.28 -12.20
CA ARG A 119 1.67 2.44 -12.61
C ARG A 119 1.33 1.00 -12.33
N ALA A 120 1.52 0.12 -13.30
CA ALA A 120 1.16 -1.28 -13.12
C ALA A 120 2.25 -2.21 -13.66
N GLN A 121 2.48 -3.29 -12.92
CA GLN A 121 3.44 -4.33 -13.26
C GLN A 121 2.74 -5.68 -13.23
N VAL A 122 2.91 -6.43 -14.33
CA VAL A 122 2.45 -7.82 -14.41
C VAL A 122 3.41 -8.71 -13.63
N VAL A 123 2.87 -9.65 -12.87
CA VAL A 123 3.61 -10.66 -12.13
C VAL A 123 3.04 -12.04 -12.45
N SER A 124 3.74 -12.79 -13.32
CA SER A 124 3.38 -14.12 -13.80
C SER A 124 4.04 -15.27 -13.03
N GLY A 125 5.01 -14.95 -12.18
CA GLY A 125 5.74 -15.92 -11.36
C GLY A 125 6.72 -15.23 -10.43
N LEU A 126 7.20 -15.99 -9.44
CA LEU A 126 8.24 -15.55 -8.52
C LEU A 126 9.43 -16.49 -8.67
N SER A 127 10.63 -15.91 -8.63
CA SER A 127 11.88 -16.67 -8.59
C SER A 127 12.71 -16.18 -7.41
N LEU A 128 13.32 -17.11 -6.68
CA LEU A 128 14.16 -16.80 -5.54
C LEU A 128 15.62 -16.99 -5.94
N MET A 129 16.42 -15.95 -5.78
CA MET A 129 17.87 -16.02 -5.88
C MET A 129 18.45 -15.91 -4.47
N VAL A 130 19.37 -16.82 -4.14
CA VAL A 130 20.00 -16.87 -2.82
C VAL A 130 21.50 -16.72 -3.01
N THR A 131 22.09 -15.69 -2.41
CA THR A 131 23.51 -15.34 -2.55
C THR A 131 24.09 -15.02 -1.19
N ALA A 132 25.33 -15.45 -0.92
CA ALA A 132 26.06 -14.99 0.26
C ALA A 132 26.46 -13.53 0.08
N GLU A 133 26.42 -12.74 1.16
CA GLU A 133 26.70 -11.31 1.06
C GLU A 133 28.21 -11.04 0.99
N PRO A 134 28.70 -10.26 0.01
CA PRO A 134 30.11 -9.89 -0.06
C PRO A 134 30.56 -9.20 1.24
N GLY A 135 31.55 -9.78 1.91
CA GLY A 135 32.09 -9.26 3.17
C GLY A 135 31.44 -9.81 4.44
N HIS A 136 30.33 -10.55 4.34
CA HIS A 136 29.68 -11.22 5.47
C HIS A 136 29.28 -12.65 5.07
N PRO A 137 30.19 -13.65 5.13
CA PRO A 137 29.95 -15.00 4.59
C PRO A 137 28.83 -15.75 5.32
N ASP A 138 28.52 -15.39 6.56
CA ASP A 138 27.42 -15.96 7.35
C ASP A 138 26.07 -15.29 7.07
N VAL A 139 26.05 -14.24 6.23
CA VAL A 139 24.83 -13.54 5.82
C VAL A 139 24.43 -14.03 4.44
N ILE A 140 23.19 -14.50 4.35
CA ILE A 140 22.59 -14.99 3.11
C ILE A 140 21.49 -14.01 2.70
N VAL A 141 21.61 -13.44 1.50
CA VAL A 141 20.60 -12.59 0.88
C VAL A 141 19.71 -13.45 -0.01
N ALA A 142 18.41 -13.46 0.30
CA ALA A 142 17.39 -14.11 -0.50
C ALA A 142 16.57 -13.03 -1.25
N ALA A 143 16.86 -12.85 -2.53
CA ALA A 143 16.19 -11.88 -3.39
C ALA A 143 15.06 -12.56 -4.20
N CYS A 144 13.83 -12.11 -3.97
CA CYS A 144 12.66 -12.56 -4.73
C CYS A 144 12.44 -11.64 -5.95
N HIS A 145 12.37 -12.23 -7.14
CA HIS A 145 12.15 -11.52 -8.40
C HIS A 145 10.81 -11.93 -9.01
N GLY A 146 9.97 -10.95 -9.33
CA GLY A 146 8.75 -11.14 -10.09
C GLY A 146 9.02 -11.24 -11.59
N ALA A 147 8.58 -12.32 -12.22
CA ALA A 147 8.58 -12.44 -13.68
C ALA A 147 7.40 -11.64 -14.25
N ALA A 148 7.63 -10.84 -15.30
CA ALA A 148 6.58 -10.04 -15.93
C ALA A 148 6.01 -10.66 -17.21
N ALA A 149 6.71 -11.62 -17.81
CA ALA A 149 6.30 -12.23 -19.08
C ALA A 149 5.47 -13.50 -18.86
N LEU A 150 4.37 -13.63 -19.60
CA LEU A 150 3.62 -14.88 -19.74
C LEU A 150 4.21 -15.69 -20.90
N ARG A 151 4.55 -16.96 -20.64
CA ARG A 151 5.30 -17.81 -21.59
C ARG A 151 4.45 -18.87 -22.27
N SER A 152 3.28 -19.21 -21.72
CA SER A 152 2.39 -20.21 -22.28
C SER A 152 0.95 -19.72 -22.36
N PRO A 153 0.17 -20.14 -23.38
CA PRO A 153 -1.26 -19.92 -23.41
C PRO A 153 -1.92 -20.44 -22.13
N LYS A 154 -2.96 -19.75 -21.68
CA LYS A 154 -3.70 -19.97 -20.45
C LYS A 154 -2.87 -19.81 -19.17
N GLN A 155 -1.64 -19.31 -19.24
CA GLN A 155 -0.90 -18.94 -18.05
C GLN A 155 -1.57 -17.74 -17.39
N GLU A 156 -1.71 -17.83 -16.07
CA GLU A 156 -2.31 -16.78 -15.27
C GLU A 156 -1.21 -15.89 -14.65
N ALA A 157 -1.51 -14.60 -14.52
CA ALA A 157 -0.67 -13.62 -13.86
C ALA A 157 -1.52 -12.68 -13.01
N THR A 158 -0.86 -12.04 -12.05
CA THR A 158 -1.47 -10.98 -11.25
C THR A 158 -0.89 -9.62 -11.63
N LEU A 159 -1.51 -8.56 -11.11
CA LEU A 159 -1.14 -7.19 -11.39
C LEU A 159 -0.85 -6.49 -10.07
N SER A 160 0.35 -5.90 -9.97
CA SER A 160 0.68 -4.97 -8.89
C SER A 160 0.49 -3.55 -9.42
N VAL A 161 -0.21 -2.71 -8.66
CA VAL A 161 -0.64 -1.37 -9.11
C VAL A 161 -0.25 -0.34 -8.06
N TRP A 162 0.29 0.79 -8.51
CA TRP A 162 0.63 1.94 -7.68
C TRP A 162 -0.11 3.18 -8.17
N LEU A 163 -0.60 3.95 -7.22
CA LEU A 163 -1.13 5.29 -7.41
C LEU A 163 0.04 6.26 -7.42
N ALA A 164 0.19 7.03 -8.50
CA ALA A 164 1.10 8.16 -8.53
C ALA A 164 0.34 9.44 -8.27
N PHE A 165 0.89 10.29 -7.39
CA PHE A 165 0.26 11.53 -6.97
C PHE A 165 0.96 12.75 -7.58
N SER A 166 0.28 13.89 -7.56
CA SER A 166 0.80 15.17 -8.05
C SER A 166 1.98 15.72 -7.23
N ASP A 167 2.17 15.25 -6.01
CA ASP A 167 3.32 15.54 -5.13
C ASP A 167 4.52 14.61 -5.37
N HIS A 168 4.47 13.81 -6.45
CA HIS A 168 5.48 12.82 -6.83
C HIS A 168 5.62 11.62 -5.89
N THR A 169 4.72 11.46 -4.93
CA THR A 169 4.66 10.25 -4.11
C THR A 169 4.03 9.09 -4.88
N LEU A 170 4.36 7.87 -4.44
CA LEU A 170 3.80 6.62 -4.96
C LEU A 170 3.26 5.81 -3.79
N ALA A 171 2.04 5.29 -3.92
CA ALA A 171 1.47 4.37 -2.95
C ALA A 171 0.94 3.10 -3.64
N PRO A 172 1.26 1.89 -3.14
CA PRO A 172 0.64 0.68 -3.63
C PRO A 172 -0.87 0.73 -3.41
N LEU A 173 -1.64 0.26 -4.40
CA LEU A 173 -3.10 0.23 -4.36
C LEU A 173 -3.62 -0.61 -3.19
N GLU A 174 -2.83 -1.60 -2.76
CA GLU A 174 -3.10 -2.44 -1.61
C GLU A 174 -3.28 -1.67 -0.30
N LEU A 175 -2.70 -0.48 -0.17
CA LEU A 175 -2.89 0.37 1.03
C LEU A 175 -4.29 0.98 1.10
N TYR A 176 -4.96 1.12 -0.04
CA TYR A 176 -6.32 1.66 -0.14
C TYR A 176 -7.36 0.55 -0.27
N GLY A 177 -6.94 -0.67 -0.60
CA GLY A 177 -7.83 -1.80 -0.85
C GLY A 177 -8.44 -1.75 -2.25
N TRP A 178 -8.43 -2.91 -2.92
CA TRP A 178 -8.98 -3.06 -4.27
C TRP A 178 -10.50 -2.94 -4.33
N GLN A 179 -11.20 -3.12 -3.22
CA GLN A 179 -12.66 -2.98 -3.13
C GLN A 179 -13.08 -1.51 -2.94
N GLU A 180 -12.25 -0.70 -2.29
CA GLU A 180 -12.55 0.70 -2.02
C GLU A 180 -12.12 1.57 -3.21
N ALA A 181 -11.03 1.19 -3.89
CA ALA A 181 -10.60 1.81 -5.13
C ALA A 181 -11.31 1.20 -6.34
N VAL A 182 -12.10 1.99 -7.07
CA VAL A 182 -12.80 1.53 -8.29
C VAL A 182 -11.82 1.51 -9.47
N VAL A 183 -10.95 0.52 -9.51
CA VAL A 183 -9.99 0.29 -10.61
C VAL A 183 -10.56 -0.72 -11.59
N THR A 184 -10.58 -0.34 -12.86
CA THR A 184 -10.94 -1.24 -13.96
C THR A 184 -9.70 -1.53 -14.79
N VAL A 185 -9.57 -2.79 -15.22
CA VAL A 185 -8.48 -3.27 -16.06
C VAL A 185 -9.08 -3.91 -17.30
N ALA A 186 -8.66 -3.44 -18.47
CA ALA A 186 -9.13 -3.92 -19.77
C ALA A 186 -7.94 -4.30 -20.65
N SER A 187 -8.13 -5.32 -21.48
CA SER A 187 -7.18 -5.68 -22.52
C SER A 187 -7.62 -5.09 -23.87
N PRO A 188 -6.77 -4.29 -24.55
CA PRO A 188 -7.03 -3.83 -25.91
C PRO A 188 -7.03 -4.96 -26.95
N ASP A 189 -6.34 -6.07 -26.66
CA ASP A 189 -6.27 -7.25 -27.53
C ASP A 189 -6.57 -8.54 -26.74
N PRO A 190 -7.85 -8.91 -26.61
CA PRO A 190 -8.27 -10.13 -25.92
C PRO A 190 -7.76 -11.43 -26.56
N ALA A 191 -7.28 -11.41 -27.81
CA ALA A 191 -6.71 -12.59 -28.45
C ALA A 191 -5.29 -12.88 -27.92
N VAL A 192 -4.59 -11.86 -27.40
CA VAL A 192 -3.26 -12.01 -26.79
C VAL A 192 -3.37 -12.20 -25.28
N ALA A 193 -4.16 -11.36 -24.61
CA ALA A 193 -4.33 -11.41 -23.16
C ALA A 193 -5.74 -11.02 -22.75
N SER A 194 -6.35 -11.77 -21.83
CA SER A 194 -7.69 -11.49 -21.31
C SER A 194 -7.62 -11.15 -19.82
N VAL A 195 -8.53 -10.29 -19.36
CA VAL A 195 -8.64 -9.91 -17.94
C VAL A 195 -9.91 -10.53 -17.39
N ARG A 196 -9.76 -11.40 -16.39
CA ARG A 196 -10.89 -11.93 -15.62
C ARG A 196 -11.16 -11.04 -14.42
N PRO A 197 -12.45 -10.67 -14.18
CA PRO A 197 -12.80 -9.88 -13.02
C PRO A 197 -12.47 -10.65 -11.72
N PRO A 198 -12.25 -9.93 -10.61
CA PRO A 198 -12.11 -10.55 -9.30
C PRO A 198 -13.30 -11.49 -9.02
N GLY A 199 -13.01 -12.74 -8.64
CA GLY A 199 -14.03 -13.71 -8.22
C GLY A 199 -14.50 -13.47 -6.78
N ALA A 200 -15.47 -14.25 -6.31
CA ALA A 200 -16.02 -14.09 -4.95
C ALA A 200 -14.98 -14.18 -3.81
N SER A 201 -13.84 -14.84 -4.04
CA SER A 201 -12.75 -15.01 -3.08
C SER A 201 -11.51 -14.14 -3.35
N ALA A 202 -11.45 -13.43 -4.48
CA ALA A 202 -10.28 -12.67 -4.91
C ALA A 202 -10.61 -11.19 -5.01
N SER A 203 -9.78 -10.33 -4.45
CA SER A 203 -9.97 -8.88 -4.49
C SER A 203 -9.42 -8.20 -5.74
N ARG A 204 -8.57 -8.90 -6.51
CA ARG A 204 -7.81 -8.36 -7.63
C ARG A 204 -8.14 -9.08 -8.96
N PRO A 205 -8.03 -8.39 -10.11
CA PRO A 205 -8.22 -9.00 -11.41
C PRO A 205 -7.13 -10.03 -11.70
N LEU A 206 -7.49 -11.04 -12.50
CA LEU A 206 -6.60 -12.10 -12.94
C LEU A 206 -6.32 -11.93 -14.44
N LEU A 207 -5.06 -11.81 -14.80
CA LEU A 207 -4.61 -11.75 -16.19
C LEU A 207 -4.40 -13.15 -16.72
N VAL A 208 -4.84 -13.43 -17.95
CA VAL A 208 -4.65 -14.72 -18.60
C VAL A 208 -4.03 -14.50 -19.98
N ALA A 209 -2.93 -15.19 -20.27
CA ALA A 209 -2.40 -15.23 -21.63
C ALA A 209 -3.33 -16.06 -22.53
N GLU A 210 -3.75 -15.50 -23.65
CA GLU A 210 -4.61 -16.16 -24.62
C GLU A 210 -3.84 -16.58 -25.87
N GLY A 211 -2.87 -15.76 -26.28
CA GLY A 211 -2.09 -15.96 -27.50
C GLY A 211 -0.73 -15.28 -27.45
N ALA A 212 0.01 -15.37 -28.55
CA ALA A 212 1.32 -14.75 -28.68
C ALA A 212 1.17 -13.25 -29.02
N GLY A 213 1.89 -12.41 -28.29
CA GLY A 213 1.98 -10.97 -28.56
C GLY A 213 2.85 -10.28 -27.52
N ARG A 214 3.15 -9.02 -27.77
CA ARG A 214 3.90 -8.16 -26.85
C ARG A 214 3.47 -6.71 -27.03
N GLY A 215 3.49 -5.93 -25.96
CA GLY A 215 3.19 -4.50 -26.05
C GLY A 215 2.40 -3.98 -24.87
N VAL A 216 1.78 -2.81 -25.07
CA VAL A 216 0.86 -2.21 -24.10
C VAL A 216 -0.48 -2.91 -24.22
N LEU A 217 -0.62 -4.04 -23.53
CA LEU A 217 -1.78 -4.94 -23.64
C LEU A 217 -2.76 -4.81 -22.47
N LEU A 218 -2.53 -3.85 -21.57
CA LEU A 218 -3.42 -3.56 -20.46
C LEU A 218 -3.64 -2.07 -20.31
N GLN A 219 -4.91 -1.69 -20.20
CA GLN A 219 -5.37 -0.35 -19.89
C GLN A 219 -6.04 -0.37 -18.52
N LEU A 220 -5.54 0.47 -17.62
CA LEU A 220 -6.08 0.66 -16.28
C LEU A 220 -6.77 2.01 -16.21
N SER A 221 -7.90 2.05 -15.51
CA SER A 221 -8.55 3.32 -15.19
C SER A 221 -9.15 3.31 -13.79
N LEU A 222 -8.79 4.33 -13.02
CA LEU A 222 -9.28 4.58 -11.67
C LEU A 222 -10.50 5.48 -11.78
N HIS A 223 -11.56 5.11 -11.09
CA HIS A 223 -12.81 5.86 -11.06
C HIS A 223 -13.16 6.26 -9.64
N ALA A 224 -13.93 7.33 -9.52
CA ALA A 224 -14.57 7.63 -8.25
C ALA A 224 -15.61 6.54 -7.91
N PRO A 225 -15.84 6.25 -6.62
CA PRO A 225 -16.93 5.38 -6.16
C PRO A 225 -18.27 5.80 -6.78
N ASP A 226 -19.18 4.85 -6.99
CA ASP A 226 -20.46 5.14 -7.65
C ASP A 226 -21.28 6.23 -6.93
N ALA A 227 -21.22 6.26 -5.60
CA ALA A 227 -21.82 7.30 -4.77
C ALA A 227 -21.31 8.73 -5.08
N CYS A 228 -20.12 8.84 -5.68
CA CYS A 228 -19.47 10.10 -6.02
C CYS A 228 -19.70 10.57 -7.45
N ARG A 229 -20.29 9.72 -8.29
CA ARG A 229 -20.50 10.05 -9.70
C ARG A 229 -21.66 11.03 -9.83
N LYS A 230 -21.36 12.27 -10.19
CA LYS A 230 -22.38 13.29 -10.47
C LYS A 230 -22.94 13.10 -11.89
N GLY A 231 -24.18 12.60 -11.98
CA GLY A 231 -24.95 12.53 -13.23
C GLY A 231 -25.00 11.14 -13.88
N ARG A 232 -25.80 11.02 -14.96
CA ARG A 232 -26.05 9.76 -15.70
C ARG A 232 -24.98 9.42 -16.75
N HIS A 233 -23.95 10.24 -16.92
CA HIS A 233 -22.89 10.01 -17.90
C HIS A 233 -21.75 9.17 -17.31
N ARG A 234 -21.07 8.38 -18.15
CA ARG A 234 -19.83 7.67 -17.75
C ARG A 234 -18.86 8.69 -17.20
N ALA A 235 -18.59 8.63 -15.89
CA ALA A 235 -17.63 9.50 -15.25
C ALA A 235 -16.26 9.30 -15.91
N SER A 236 -15.57 10.40 -16.23
CA SER A 236 -14.19 10.32 -16.69
C SER A 236 -13.33 9.69 -15.60
N PRO A 237 -12.34 8.88 -15.96
CA PRO A 237 -11.43 8.30 -14.98
C PRO A 237 -10.66 9.42 -14.26
N LEU A 238 -10.43 9.22 -12.96
CA LEU A 238 -9.59 10.09 -12.13
C LEU A 238 -8.13 10.01 -12.56
N ALA A 239 -7.68 8.81 -12.89
CA ALA A 239 -6.36 8.53 -13.41
C ALA A 239 -6.42 7.34 -14.35
N THR A 240 -5.49 7.29 -15.29
CA THR A 240 -5.33 6.15 -16.20
C THR A 240 -3.90 5.65 -16.15
N GLY A 241 -3.70 4.43 -16.59
CA GLY A 241 -2.39 3.82 -16.69
C GLY A 241 -2.40 2.72 -17.73
N THR A 242 -1.21 2.26 -18.07
CA THR A 242 -1.06 1.11 -18.93
C THR A 242 0.01 0.18 -18.38
N ALA A 243 -0.12 -1.11 -18.68
CA ALA A 243 0.90 -2.10 -18.36
C ALA A 243 1.35 -2.82 -19.62
N TRP A 244 2.65 -3.09 -19.65
CA TRP A 244 3.30 -3.82 -20.71
C TRP A 244 3.27 -5.32 -20.41
N LEU A 245 3.08 -6.13 -21.46
CA LEU A 245 3.08 -7.58 -21.41
C LEU A 245 3.95 -8.14 -22.53
#